data_AF-W4LCM8-F1
#
_entry.id   AF-W4LCM8-F1
#
_cell.length_a   1.000
_cell.length_b   1.000
_cell.length_c   1.000
_cell.angle_alpha   90.00
_cell.angle_beta   90.00
_cell.angle_gamma   90.00
#
_symmetry.space_group_name_H-M   'P 1'
#
loop_
_entity.id
_entity.type
_entity.pdbx_description
1 polymer ?
#
loop_
_entity_poly.entity_id
_entity_poly.type
_entity_poly.pdbx_seq_one_letter_code
_entity_poly.pdbx_strand_id
1 'polypeptide(L)'
;MKPTSDTLIFQPESALGLPLGQAEADPDMTALLEAFHLQESVILEKDDIIQKKSEVIDSQKKRIAQLEEYLRLARSRLYGRSSEKDSGQGDIFNEVELEGCPAEQDEDEGQPGQESPKPRKKKTGRTPFSASLARVQERSELSEEEKAGAIDTFFVKVREELDIVPAKVQVKEILQEKAVFPEIDAHGQEKRVIKVAELPKHPLPKSSLSISTLAWIIVSKYCDALPLYRQENILKRYGGSVTRTTMANSLIRLSSELQPLINLMREHQKTGPVIHADETRIQVIKETSKSINSDKYMW
;
A
#
# COMPACT_ATOMS: atom_id res chain seq x y z
N MET A 1 12.32 49.64 18.88
CA MET A 1 13.12 50.10 20.03
C MET A 1 14.38 50.76 19.49
N LYS A 2 14.50 52.08 19.63
CA LYS A 2 15.77 52.81 19.47
C LYS A 2 16.47 52.87 20.84
N PRO A 3 17.81 52.88 20.85
CA PRO A 3 18.56 53.77 21.75
C PRO A 3 19.60 54.55 20.94
N THR A 4 19.51 55.89 20.88
CA THR A 4 20.11 56.91 21.77
C THR A 4 21.59 57.17 21.50
N SER A 5 21.79 58.40 21.04
CA SER A 5 23.00 59.18 20.82
C SER A 5 23.93 59.26 22.03
N ASP A 6 25.24 59.31 21.78
CA ASP A 6 26.13 60.16 22.56
C ASP A 6 27.16 60.82 21.64
N THR A 7 26.95 62.11 21.41
CA THR A 7 27.83 62.99 20.65
C THR A 7 28.71 63.72 21.67
N LEU A 8 29.97 63.30 21.80
CA LEU A 8 30.95 64.03 22.61
C LEU A 8 31.55 65.17 21.76
N ILE A 9 31.08 66.36 22.09
CA ILE A 9 31.61 67.65 21.63
C ILE A 9 32.94 67.87 22.34
N PHE A 10 34.06 67.85 21.61
CA PHE A 10 35.35 68.33 22.12
C PHE A 10 35.51 69.81 21.74
N GLN A 11 35.62 70.67 22.75
CA GLN A 11 35.98 72.07 22.59
C GLN A 11 37.48 72.23 22.30
N PRO A 12 37.90 73.25 21.53
CA PRO A 12 39.31 73.57 21.38
C PRO A 12 39.78 74.47 22.53
N GLU A 13 40.66 73.96 23.40
CA GLU A 13 41.39 74.81 24.33
C GLU A 13 42.48 75.58 23.59
N SER A 14 42.39 76.90 23.69
CA SER A 14 43.38 77.85 23.22
C SER A 14 44.47 78.11 24.26
N ALA A 15 45.68 78.30 23.75
CA ALA A 15 46.77 79.11 24.30
C ALA A 15 47.76 78.45 25.26
N LEU A 16 48.94 78.09 24.72
CA LEU A 16 50.23 78.49 25.29
C LEU A 16 51.17 78.86 24.14
N GLY A 17 51.51 80.15 24.08
CA GLY A 17 52.49 80.68 23.13
C GLY A 17 53.89 80.19 23.48
N LEU A 18 54.61 79.71 22.47
CA LEU A 18 56.06 79.60 22.48
C LEU A 18 56.63 80.39 21.30
N PRO A 19 57.82 81.00 21.47
CA PRO A 19 58.32 82.03 20.57
C PRO A 19 58.66 81.45 19.21
N LEU A 20 58.32 82.21 18.16
CA LEU A 20 58.84 82.04 16.80
C LEU A 20 60.38 82.23 16.83
N GLY A 21 61.09 81.17 17.17
CA GLY A 21 62.50 81.00 16.84
C GLY A 21 62.56 80.51 15.39
N GLN A 22 63.15 81.30 14.52
CA GLN A 22 63.53 80.87 13.17
C GLN A 22 64.53 79.71 13.30
N ALA A 23 64.02 78.48 13.27
CA ALA A 23 64.85 77.32 13.01
C ALA A 23 65.03 77.23 11.50
N GLU A 24 66.23 77.59 11.03
CA GLU A 24 66.69 77.11 9.72
C GLU A 24 66.52 75.58 9.74
N ALA A 25 65.70 75.08 8.81
CA ALA A 25 65.42 73.66 8.73
C ALA A 25 66.70 72.92 8.34
N ASP A 26 67.21 72.08 9.24
CA ASP A 26 68.26 71.12 8.89
C ASP A 26 67.74 70.27 7.70
N PRO A 27 68.47 70.22 6.57
CA PRO A 27 68.02 69.55 5.36
C PRO A 27 67.72 68.06 5.57
N ASP A 28 68.29 67.45 6.62
CA ASP A 28 68.11 66.06 7.02
C ASP A 28 66.72 65.79 7.65
N MET A 29 66.16 66.74 8.41
CA MET A 29 64.84 66.59 9.06
C MET A 29 63.69 66.77 8.05
N THR A 30 63.85 67.69 7.10
CA THR A 30 62.90 67.89 6.00
C THR A 30 62.88 66.72 5.04
N ALA A 31 64.04 66.13 4.73
CA ALA A 31 64.14 64.94 3.89
C ALA A 31 63.48 63.71 4.54
N LEU A 32 63.60 63.58 5.87
CA LEU A 32 62.95 62.50 6.63
C LEU A 32 61.41 62.63 6.66
N LEU A 33 60.90 63.86 6.79
CA LEU A 33 59.46 64.17 6.72
C LEU A 33 58.88 63.89 5.33
N GLU A 34 59.61 64.23 4.27
CA GLU A 34 59.22 63.96 2.88
C GLU A 34 59.20 62.45 2.60
N ALA A 35 60.19 61.70 3.09
CA ALA A 35 60.21 60.24 3.01
C ALA A 35 59.05 59.58 3.78
N PHE A 36 58.66 60.14 4.94
CA PHE A 36 57.53 59.64 5.72
C PHE A 36 56.19 59.86 5.01
N HIS A 37 55.96 61.05 4.45
CA HIS A 37 54.76 61.33 3.66
C HIS A 37 54.67 60.49 2.39
N LEU A 38 55.81 60.23 1.73
CA LEU A 38 55.87 59.37 0.55
C LEU A 38 55.61 57.88 0.92
N GLN A 39 56.03 57.46 2.10
CA GLN A 39 55.71 56.14 2.63
C GLN A 39 54.23 56.03 3.01
N GLU A 40 53.65 57.07 3.60
CA GLU A 40 52.23 57.14 3.95
C GLU A 40 51.34 57.12 2.70
N SER A 41 51.71 57.83 1.62
CA SER A 41 50.98 57.77 0.35
C SER A 41 51.03 56.37 -0.27
N VAL A 42 52.19 55.69 -0.21
CA VAL A 42 52.32 54.31 -0.70
C VAL A 42 51.50 53.32 0.13
N ILE A 43 51.37 53.54 1.44
CA ILE A 43 50.52 52.71 2.31
C ILE A 43 49.04 52.90 1.94
N LEU A 44 48.58 54.14 1.76
CA LEU A 44 47.21 54.44 1.33
C LEU A 44 46.87 53.82 -0.03
N GLU A 45 47.78 53.90 -1.00
CA GLU A 45 47.60 53.24 -2.30
C GLU A 45 47.51 51.71 -2.17
N LYS A 46 48.32 51.12 -1.29
CA LYS A 46 48.28 49.67 -1.02
C LYS A 46 46.97 49.28 -0.34
N ASP A 47 46.48 50.07 0.61
CA ASP A 47 45.22 49.81 1.31
C ASP A 47 44.03 49.90 0.36
N ASP A 48 44.01 50.89 -0.55
CA ASP A 48 43.02 51.00 -1.63
C ASP A 48 43.04 49.77 -2.55
N ILE A 49 44.23 49.27 -2.90
CA ILE A 49 44.39 48.07 -3.72
C ILE A 49 43.92 46.83 -2.97
N ILE A 50 44.21 46.73 -1.66
CA ILE A 50 43.77 45.63 -0.81
C ILE A 50 42.24 45.64 -0.71
N GLN A 51 41.63 46.81 -0.53
CA GLN A 51 40.18 46.94 -0.43
C GLN A 51 39.50 46.52 -1.75
N LYS A 52 39.98 47.03 -2.89
CA LYS A 52 39.48 46.60 -4.22
C LYS A 52 39.64 45.09 -4.45
N LYS A 53 40.78 44.51 -4.05
CA LYS A 53 41.00 43.05 -4.15
C LYS A 53 40.09 42.27 -3.22
N SER A 54 39.82 42.77 -2.01
CA SER A 54 38.92 42.12 -1.05
C SER A 54 37.48 42.05 -1.56
N GLU A 55 37.00 43.13 -2.20
CA GLU A 55 35.68 43.18 -2.84
C GLU A 55 35.57 42.17 -3.99
N VAL A 56 36.61 42.08 -4.82
CA VAL A 56 36.67 41.08 -5.91
C VAL A 56 36.66 39.66 -5.34
N ILE A 57 37.44 39.38 -4.30
CA ILE A 57 37.48 38.08 -3.64
C ILE A 57 36.09 37.70 -3.08
N ASP A 58 35.39 38.64 -2.46
CA ASP A 58 34.06 38.39 -1.91
C ASP A 58 33.02 38.15 -3.01
N SER A 59 33.10 38.89 -4.12
CA SER A 59 32.25 38.63 -5.29
C SER A 59 32.49 37.23 -5.88
N GLN A 60 33.76 36.81 -5.96
CA GLN A 60 34.15 35.49 -6.45
C GLN A 60 33.69 34.38 -5.49
N LYS A 61 33.85 34.56 -4.18
CA LYS A 61 33.35 33.61 -3.16
C LYS A 61 31.84 33.41 -3.26
N LYS A 62 31.06 34.49 -3.40
CA LYS A 62 29.61 34.40 -3.61
C LYS A 62 29.27 33.63 -4.88
N ARG A 63 30.03 33.86 -5.96
CA ARG A 63 29.81 33.16 -7.22
C ARG A 63 30.14 31.67 -7.11
N ILE A 64 31.21 31.31 -6.42
CA ILE A 64 31.60 29.92 -6.16
C ILE A 64 30.50 29.21 -5.36
N ALA A 65 30.03 29.80 -4.26
CA ALA A 65 28.97 29.22 -3.45
C ALA A 65 27.68 28.96 -4.26
N GLN A 66 27.31 29.90 -5.14
CA GLN A 66 26.17 29.70 -6.05
C GLN A 66 26.40 28.52 -7.01
N LEU A 67 27.59 28.42 -7.61
CA LEU A 67 27.92 27.35 -8.54
C LEU A 67 27.96 25.98 -7.85
N GLU A 68 28.48 25.91 -6.63
CA GLU A 68 28.48 24.70 -5.82
C GLU A 68 27.05 24.21 -5.51
N GLU A 69 26.13 25.12 -5.16
CA GLU A 69 24.72 24.78 -4.97
C GLU A 69 24.05 24.28 -6.25
N TYR A 70 24.34 24.91 -7.39
CA TYR A 70 23.85 24.42 -8.69
C TYR A 70 24.37 23.01 -9.00
N LEU A 71 25.64 22.72 -8.71
CA LEU A 71 26.21 21.39 -8.88
C LEU A 71 25.59 20.37 -7.93
N ARG A 72 25.35 20.74 -6.67
CA ARG A 72 24.66 19.89 -5.69
C ARG A 72 23.26 19.53 -6.18
N LEU A 73 22.51 20.52 -6.65
CA LEU A 73 21.16 20.34 -7.18
C LEU A 73 21.15 19.50 -8.46
N ALA A 74 22.07 19.74 -9.39
CA ALA A 74 22.21 18.93 -10.60
C ALA A 74 22.55 17.47 -10.27
N ARG A 75 23.49 17.24 -9.35
CA ARG A 75 23.87 15.90 -8.88
C ARG A 75 22.70 15.20 -8.17
N SER A 76 21.90 15.94 -7.40
CA SER A 76 20.66 15.43 -6.80
C SER A 76 19.59 15.09 -7.84
N ARG A 77 19.50 15.81 -8.96
CA ARG A 77 18.55 15.46 -10.04
C ARG A 77 18.99 14.24 -10.85
N LEU A 78 20.30 14.09 -11.08
CA LEU A 78 20.87 12.98 -11.86
C LEU A 78 20.97 11.67 -11.06
N TYR A 79 21.34 11.77 -9.77
CA TYR A 79 21.67 10.60 -8.94
C TYR A 79 20.87 10.53 -7.64
N GLY A 80 20.02 11.52 -7.36
CA GLY A 80 19.11 11.47 -6.22
C GLY A 80 17.86 10.67 -6.53
N ARG A 81 17.18 10.19 -5.47
CA ARG A 81 15.89 9.53 -5.60
C ARG A 81 14.86 10.54 -6.11
N SER A 82 14.16 10.21 -7.19
CA SER A 82 13.07 11.03 -7.76
C SER A 82 11.81 11.12 -6.87
N SER A 83 11.87 10.59 -5.65
CA SER A 83 10.73 10.43 -4.75
C SER A 83 11.03 11.09 -3.41
N GLU A 84 10.19 12.04 -3.00
CA GLU A 84 10.19 12.69 -1.68
C GLU A 84 9.57 11.77 -0.61
N LYS A 85 9.91 10.48 -0.60
CA LYS A 85 9.53 9.58 0.50
C LYS A 85 10.37 9.95 1.72
N ASP A 86 9.77 10.66 2.67
CA ASP A 86 10.34 10.91 3.99
C ASP A 86 10.42 9.60 4.78
N SER A 87 11.56 9.27 5.38
CA SER A 87 11.74 8.00 6.11
C SER A 87 10.90 7.93 7.40
N GLY A 88 10.33 9.06 7.86
CA GLY A 88 9.40 9.13 8.98
C GLY A 88 7.93 8.96 8.59
N GLN A 89 7.58 9.18 7.31
CA GLN A 89 6.25 8.95 6.78
C GLN A 89 6.25 7.58 6.12
N GLY A 90 5.87 6.55 6.90
CA GLY A 90 5.70 5.19 6.37
C GLY A 90 4.83 5.18 5.11
N ASP A 91 4.90 4.08 4.34
CA ASP A 91 4.09 3.86 3.13
C ASP A 91 2.60 3.77 3.48
N ILE A 92 1.96 4.91 3.74
CA ILE A 92 0.54 4.98 4.11
C ILE A 92 -0.34 4.79 2.85
N PHE A 93 0.24 4.91 1.64
CA PHE A 93 -0.52 4.86 0.37
C PHE A 93 0.20 4.19 -0.84
N ASN A 94 1.34 3.51 -0.68
CA ASN A 94 2.12 2.95 -1.81
C ASN A 94 1.98 1.43 -1.99
N GLU A 95 0.77 0.89 -1.91
CA GLU A 95 0.55 -0.53 -2.24
C GLU A 95 0.64 -0.81 -3.75
N VAL A 96 0.35 0.17 -4.61
CA VAL A 96 0.36 -0.01 -6.08
C VAL A 96 1.78 -0.15 -6.64
N GLU A 97 2.80 0.47 -6.03
CA GLU A 97 4.21 0.29 -6.43
C GLU A 97 4.80 -1.03 -5.89
N LEU A 98 4.33 -1.53 -4.75
CA LEU A 98 4.83 -2.78 -4.15
C LEU A 98 4.52 -4.00 -5.03
N GLU A 99 3.46 -3.93 -5.85
CA GLU A 99 3.07 -4.99 -6.79
C GLU A 99 3.86 -4.97 -8.12
N GLY A 100 4.71 -3.97 -8.35
CA GLY A 100 5.54 -3.84 -9.57
C GLY A 100 6.86 -4.62 -9.55
N CYS A 101 7.26 -5.20 -8.41
CA CYS A 101 8.46 -6.03 -8.29
C CYS A 101 8.08 -7.51 -8.16
N PRO A 102 8.34 -8.35 -9.17
CA PRO A 102 8.20 -9.79 -9.02
C PRO A 102 9.49 -10.35 -8.40
N ALA A 103 9.57 -10.45 -7.07
CA ALA A 103 10.42 -11.41 -6.36
C ALA A 103 10.20 -11.33 -4.84
N GLU A 104 9.25 -12.10 -4.33
CA GLU A 104 9.53 -12.86 -3.11
C GLU A 104 9.51 -14.32 -3.54
N GLN A 105 10.71 -14.81 -3.84
CA GLN A 105 11.01 -16.22 -3.82
C GLN A 105 10.87 -16.63 -2.34
N ASP A 106 10.00 -17.60 -2.06
CA ASP A 106 10.00 -18.30 -0.79
C ASP A 106 11.37 -19.00 -0.64
N GLU A 107 12.35 -18.29 -0.09
CA GLU A 107 13.61 -18.86 0.36
C GLU A 107 13.35 -19.62 1.67
N ASP A 108 13.02 -20.90 1.52
CA ASP A 108 13.15 -21.89 2.58
C ASP A 108 14.65 -22.09 2.86
N GLU A 109 15.24 -21.21 3.68
CA GLU A 109 16.58 -21.42 4.21
C GLU A 109 16.56 -22.59 5.19
N GLY A 110 16.88 -23.77 4.66
CA GLY A 110 17.23 -24.95 5.44
C GLY A 110 18.52 -24.73 6.22
N GLN A 111 18.40 -24.46 7.51
CA GLN A 111 19.50 -24.65 8.46
C GLN A 111 19.68 -26.14 8.75
N PRO A 112 20.91 -26.69 8.67
CA PRO A 112 21.16 -28.10 8.94
C PRO A 112 21.31 -28.34 10.45
N GLY A 113 20.60 -29.35 10.96
CA GLY A 113 20.96 -30.03 12.20
C GLY A 113 20.07 -29.73 13.41
N GLN A 114 18.98 -30.49 13.54
CA GLN A 114 18.64 -31.22 14.77
C GLN A 114 17.51 -32.20 14.45
N GLU A 115 17.78 -33.51 14.59
CA GLU A 115 16.80 -34.57 14.45
C GLU A 115 15.69 -34.40 15.48
N SER A 116 14.59 -33.81 15.05
CA SER A 116 13.31 -33.79 15.76
C SER A 116 12.36 -34.82 15.13
N PRO A 117 11.48 -35.45 15.92
CA PRO A 117 10.77 -36.65 15.49
C PRO A 117 9.84 -36.33 14.32
N LYS A 118 9.87 -37.20 13.31
CA LYS A 118 9.12 -37.13 12.04
C LYS A 118 7.73 -36.47 12.22
N PRO A 119 7.42 -35.38 11.51
CA PRO A 119 6.13 -34.73 11.63
C PRO A 119 5.03 -35.70 11.19
N ARG A 120 4.02 -35.88 12.04
CA ARG A 120 2.82 -36.66 11.71
C ARG A 120 2.26 -36.14 10.39
N LYS A 121 2.01 -37.06 9.44
CA LYS A 121 1.42 -36.74 8.13
C LYS A 121 0.22 -35.81 8.34
N LYS A 122 0.27 -34.58 7.78
CA LYS A 122 -0.85 -33.63 7.80
C LYS A 122 -2.08 -34.36 7.28
N LYS A 123 -3.16 -34.40 8.06
CA LYS A 123 -4.41 -35.03 7.66
C LYS A 123 -4.87 -34.41 6.34
N THR A 124 -5.05 -35.24 5.32
CA THR A 124 -5.57 -34.85 4.01
C THR A 124 -7.06 -34.53 4.15
N GLY A 125 -7.38 -33.29 4.47
CA GLY A 125 -8.76 -32.86 4.68
C GLY A 125 -8.85 -31.36 4.87
N ARG A 126 -10.03 -30.79 4.57
CA ARG A 126 -10.31 -29.37 4.86
C ARG A 126 -10.14 -29.13 6.35
N THR A 127 -9.39 -28.08 6.71
CA THR A 127 -9.32 -27.62 8.09
C THR A 127 -10.70 -27.13 8.52
N PRO A 128 -11.28 -27.63 9.62
CA PRO A 128 -12.55 -27.14 10.12
C PRO A 128 -12.43 -25.67 10.53
N PHE A 129 -13.53 -24.93 10.48
CA PHE A 129 -13.57 -23.56 10.98
C PHE A 129 -13.39 -23.54 12.50
N SER A 130 -12.92 -22.40 13.03
CA SER A 130 -12.68 -22.24 14.48
C SER A 130 -13.90 -22.65 15.31
N ALA A 131 -13.66 -23.30 16.45
CA ALA A 131 -14.71 -23.63 17.42
C ALA A 131 -15.35 -22.36 18.02
N SER A 132 -14.62 -21.24 18.06
CA SER A 132 -15.08 -19.97 18.65
C SER A 132 -16.13 -19.22 17.83
N LEU A 133 -16.33 -19.57 16.55
CA LEU A 133 -17.33 -18.94 15.70
C LEU A 133 -18.74 -19.45 16.04
N ALA A 134 -19.72 -18.53 16.06
CA ALA A 134 -21.12 -18.88 16.23
C ALA A 134 -21.59 -19.78 15.07
N ARG A 135 -22.33 -20.85 15.40
CA ARG A 135 -22.88 -21.80 14.42
C ARG A 135 -24.39 -21.64 14.32
N VAL A 136 -24.89 -21.47 13.10
CA VAL A 136 -26.32 -21.43 12.80
C VAL A 136 -26.66 -22.69 12.00
N GLN A 137 -27.58 -23.49 12.53
CA GLN A 137 -28.02 -24.73 11.89
C GLN A 137 -29.25 -24.46 11.03
N GLU A 138 -29.15 -24.78 9.75
CA GLU A 138 -30.26 -24.78 8.81
C GLU A 138 -30.65 -26.24 8.53
N ARG A 139 -31.89 -26.60 8.87
CA ARG A 139 -32.41 -27.96 8.71
C ARG A 139 -33.25 -28.02 7.44
N SER A 140 -32.87 -28.92 6.54
CA SER A 140 -33.73 -29.35 5.44
C SER A 140 -34.44 -30.63 5.86
N GLU A 141 -35.76 -30.57 5.86
CA GLU A 141 -36.65 -31.62 6.39
C GLU A 141 -37.47 -32.24 5.25
N LEU A 142 -37.77 -33.53 5.38
CA LEU A 142 -38.74 -34.22 4.53
C LEU A 142 -40.16 -33.85 4.97
N SER A 143 -41.11 -33.80 4.04
CA SER A 143 -42.52 -33.61 4.41
C SER A 143 -43.08 -34.83 5.13
N GLU A 144 -44.17 -34.65 5.89
CA GLU A 144 -44.77 -35.75 6.67
C GLU A 144 -45.23 -36.92 5.78
N GLU A 145 -45.73 -36.62 4.59
CA GLU A 145 -46.12 -37.63 3.58
C GLU A 145 -44.91 -38.45 3.12
N GLU A 146 -43.76 -37.81 2.97
CA GLU A 146 -42.53 -38.46 2.53
C GLU A 146 -41.84 -39.24 3.63
N LYS A 147 -42.23 -39.02 4.89
CA LYS A 147 -41.78 -39.79 6.06
C LYS A 147 -42.67 -41.00 6.33
N ALA A 148 -43.88 -41.05 5.76
CA ALA A 148 -44.82 -42.14 5.99
C ALA A 148 -44.23 -43.48 5.52
N GLY A 149 -44.03 -44.40 6.46
CA GLY A 149 -43.43 -45.72 6.19
C GLY A 149 -41.91 -45.81 6.42
N ALA A 150 -41.27 -44.74 6.91
CA ALA A 150 -39.87 -44.77 7.32
C ALA A 150 -39.69 -45.57 8.62
N ILE A 151 -38.62 -46.36 8.70
CA ILE A 151 -38.19 -47.05 9.94
C ILE A 151 -37.52 -46.05 10.89
N ASP A 152 -36.67 -45.19 10.34
CA ASP A 152 -35.86 -44.25 11.11
C ASP A 152 -35.59 -42.98 10.29
N THR A 153 -35.52 -41.85 10.99
CA THR A 153 -35.28 -40.52 10.43
C THR A 153 -34.20 -39.83 11.24
N PHE A 154 -33.12 -39.40 10.59
CA PHE A 154 -32.00 -38.73 11.26
C PHE A 154 -31.42 -37.60 10.43
N PHE A 155 -30.81 -36.63 11.10
CA PHE A 155 -30.13 -35.51 10.45
C PHE A 155 -28.64 -35.81 10.28
N VAL A 156 -28.12 -35.53 9.08
CA VAL A 156 -26.69 -35.60 8.77
C VAL A 156 -26.18 -34.22 8.40
N LYS A 157 -25.05 -33.81 8.97
CA LYS A 157 -24.34 -32.59 8.53
C LYS A 157 -23.74 -32.83 7.14
N VAL A 158 -24.25 -32.11 6.15
CA VAL A 158 -23.81 -32.25 4.75
C VAL A 158 -22.80 -31.18 4.36
N ARG A 159 -23.00 -29.95 4.84
CA ARG A 159 -22.18 -28.80 4.44
C ARG A 159 -21.94 -27.86 5.61
N GLU A 160 -20.74 -27.28 5.61
CA GLU A 160 -20.33 -26.25 6.56
C GLU A 160 -19.75 -25.09 5.74
N GLU A 161 -20.34 -23.90 5.87
CA GLU A 161 -19.99 -22.71 5.10
C GLU A 161 -19.68 -21.54 6.03
N LEU A 162 -18.70 -20.73 5.66
CA LEU A 162 -18.49 -19.43 6.29
C LEU A 162 -19.54 -18.46 5.77
N ASP A 163 -20.29 -17.85 6.68
CA ASP A 163 -21.37 -16.93 6.40
C ASP A 163 -21.09 -15.55 7.01
N ILE A 164 -21.44 -14.51 6.25
CA ILE A 164 -21.31 -13.11 6.66
C ILE A 164 -22.72 -12.53 6.75
N VAL A 165 -23.10 -12.18 7.96
CA VAL A 165 -24.18 -11.22 8.24
C VAL A 165 -23.48 -9.89 8.47
N PRO A 166 -24.00 -8.72 8.06
CA PRO A 166 -23.32 -7.45 8.21
C PRO A 166 -22.64 -7.28 9.60
N ALA A 167 -21.33 -7.08 9.58
CA ALA A 167 -20.43 -6.99 10.75
C ALA A 167 -20.31 -8.24 11.66
N LYS A 168 -20.78 -9.41 11.24
CA LYS A 168 -20.68 -10.68 11.98
C LYS A 168 -20.26 -11.84 11.09
N VAL A 169 -19.23 -12.56 11.51
CA VAL A 169 -18.81 -13.82 10.86
C VAL A 169 -19.36 -15.00 11.65
N GLN A 170 -20.05 -15.90 10.97
CA GLN A 170 -20.63 -17.10 11.55
C GLN A 170 -20.41 -18.31 10.63
N VAL A 171 -20.65 -19.50 11.15
CA VAL A 171 -20.59 -20.75 10.38
C VAL A 171 -22.01 -21.25 10.19
N LYS A 172 -22.42 -21.43 8.94
CA LYS A 172 -23.70 -22.02 8.58
C LYS A 172 -23.53 -23.53 8.41
N GLU A 173 -24.20 -24.31 9.25
CA GLU A 173 -24.23 -25.77 9.16
C GLU A 173 -25.54 -26.21 8.52
N ILE A 174 -25.45 -26.90 7.38
CA ILE A 174 -26.63 -27.42 6.68
C ILE A 174 -26.80 -28.88 7.07
N LEU A 175 -27.90 -29.14 7.77
CA LEU A 175 -28.33 -30.46 8.21
C LEU A 175 -29.39 -30.97 7.23
N GLN A 176 -29.17 -32.15 6.69
CA GLN A 176 -30.10 -32.81 5.78
C GLN A 176 -30.76 -33.98 6.50
N GLU A 177 -32.08 -34.00 6.52
CA GLU A 177 -32.83 -35.13 7.00
C GLU A 177 -32.74 -36.30 6.01
N LYS A 178 -32.51 -37.49 6.54
CA LYS A 178 -32.51 -38.76 5.80
C LYS A 178 -33.47 -39.71 6.48
N ALA A 179 -34.33 -40.33 5.69
CA ALA A 179 -35.30 -41.32 6.11
C ALA A 179 -34.96 -42.68 5.50
N VAL A 180 -34.98 -43.74 6.31
CA VAL A 180 -34.66 -45.11 5.89
C VAL A 180 -35.94 -45.91 5.73
N PHE A 181 -36.14 -46.46 4.54
CA PHE A 181 -37.28 -47.29 4.18
C PHE A 181 -36.86 -48.75 4.00
N PRO A 182 -37.68 -49.71 4.46
CA PRO A 182 -37.54 -51.11 4.10
C PRO A 182 -38.17 -51.35 2.72
N GLU A 183 -37.39 -51.85 1.78
CA GLU A 183 -37.89 -52.42 0.53
C GLU A 183 -37.55 -53.90 0.48
N ILE A 184 -38.41 -54.70 -0.15
CA ILE A 184 -38.14 -56.12 -0.40
C ILE A 184 -37.75 -56.26 -1.86
N ASP A 185 -36.52 -56.70 -2.12
CA ASP A 185 -36.04 -56.95 -3.48
C ASP A 185 -36.81 -58.13 -4.11
N ALA A 186 -36.79 -58.25 -5.44
CA ALA A 186 -37.46 -59.32 -6.19
C ALA A 186 -37.06 -60.76 -5.78
N HIS A 187 -35.98 -60.90 -5.00
CA HIS A 187 -35.49 -62.17 -4.45
C HIS A 187 -35.91 -62.40 -2.98
N GLY A 188 -36.80 -61.57 -2.42
CA GLY A 188 -37.29 -61.70 -1.05
C GLY A 188 -36.30 -61.24 0.03
N GLN A 189 -35.27 -60.47 -0.33
CA GLN A 189 -34.29 -59.93 0.61
C GLN A 189 -34.69 -58.51 1.04
N GLU A 190 -34.61 -58.24 2.34
CA GLU A 190 -34.84 -56.89 2.88
C GLU A 190 -33.66 -55.98 2.53
N LYS A 191 -33.94 -54.94 1.76
CA LYS A 191 -33.02 -53.87 1.40
C LYS A 191 -33.47 -52.56 2.02
N ARG A 192 -32.50 -51.75 2.44
CA ARG A 192 -32.76 -50.42 2.99
C ARG A 192 -32.56 -49.37 1.92
N VAL A 193 -33.60 -48.60 1.62
CA VAL A 193 -33.54 -47.45 0.71
C VAL A 193 -33.56 -46.16 1.52
N ILE A 194 -32.74 -45.19 1.15
CA ILE A 194 -32.63 -43.92 1.86
C ILE A 194 -33.28 -42.83 1.02
N LYS A 195 -34.35 -42.23 1.53
CA LYS A 195 -34.91 -40.99 0.99
C LYS A 195 -34.27 -39.81 1.71
N VAL A 196 -34.07 -38.72 0.98
CA VAL A 196 -33.24 -37.60 1.43
C VAL A 196 -33.98 -36.28 1.14
N ALA A 197 -33.99 -35.36 2.12
CA ALA A 197 -34.60 -34.04 1.96
C ALA A 197 -33.90 -33.19 0.87
N GLU A 198 -34.65 -32.34 0.18
CA GLU A 198 -34.09 -31.47 -0.85
C GLU A 198 -33.18 -30.39 -0.24
N LEU A 199 -31.96 -30.26 -0.76
CA LEU A 199 -31.00 -29.27 -0.25
C LEU A 199 -31.14 -27.93 -0.99
N PRO A 200 -30.97 -26.79 -0.29
CA PRO A 200 -30.85 -25.49 -0.95
C PRO A 200 -29.74 -25.51 -2.00
N LYS A 201 -30.09 -25.12 -3.23
CA LYS A 201 -29.14 -25.05 -4.34
C LYS A 201 -28.10 -23.96 -4.04
N HIS A 202 -26.83 -24.32 -4.18
CA HIS A 202 -25.72 -23.37 -4.04
C HIS A 202 -25.06 -23.20 -5.41
N PRO A 203 -24.79 -21.96 -5.86
CA PRO A 203 -24.24 -21.70 -7.20
C PRO A 203 -22.89 -22.40 -7.41
N LEU A 204 -22.08 -22.47 -6.35
CA LEU A 204 -20.80 -23.16 -6.38
C LEU A 204 -20.86 -24.50 -5.64
N PRO A 205 -20.85 -25.66 -6.32
CA PRO A 205 -20.84 -26.94 -5.64
C PRO A 205 -19.57 -27.08 -4.79
N LYS A 206 -19.73 -27.64 -3.58
CA LYS A 206 -18.65 -27.88 -2.60
C LYS A 206 -17.89 -26.61 -2.15
N SER A 207 -18.49 -25.42 -2.31
CA SER A 207 -17.95 -24.19 -1.73
C SER A 207 -17.83 -24.29 -0.21
N SER A 208 -16.86 -23.59 0.37
CA SER A 208 -16.76 -23.36 1.82
C SER A 208 -17.28 -21.99 2.22
N LEU A 209 -17.68 -21.16 1.25
CA LEU A 209 -18.22 -19.82 1.43
C LEU A 209 -19.71 -19.86 1.12
N SER A 210 -20.52 -19.27 2.00
CA SER A 210 -21.95 -19.10 1.79
C SER A 210 -22.23 -18.11 0.64
N ILE A 211 -23.47 -18.09 0.17
CA ILE A 211 -23.96 -17.13 -0.82
C ILE A 211 -23.77 -15.69 -0.34
N SER A 212 -24.10 -15.41 0.93
CA SER A 212 -23.93 -14.09 1.54
C SER A 212 -22.46 -13.66 1.56
N THR A 213 -21.56 -14.59 1.88
CA THR A 213 -20.11 -14.34 1.88
C THR A 213 -19.61 -14.06 0.48
N LEU A 214 -20.05 -14.83 -0.51
CA LEU A 214 -19.69 -14.58 -1.92
C LEU A 214 -20.18 -13.22 -2.38
N ALA A 215 -21.42 -12.84 -2.05
CA ALA A 215 -21.98 -11.53 -2.37
C ALA A 215 -21.15 -10.40 -1.71
N TRP A 216 -20.80 -10.54 -0.43
CA TRP A 216 -19.97 -9.56 0.27
C TRP A 216 -18.59 -9.40 -0.37
N ILE A 217 -17.93 -10.51 -0.75
CA ILE A 217 -16.61 -10.48 -1.41
C ILE A 217 -16.70 -9.72 -2.75
N ILE A 218 -17.73 -9.98 -3.55
CA ILE A 218 -17.92 -9.33 -4.86
C ILE A 218 -18.14 -7.83 -4.68
N VAL A 219 -19.11 -7.44 -3.84
CA VAL A 219 -19.43 -6.02 -3.58
C VAL A 219 -18.19 -5.31 -3.03
N SER A 220 -17.55 -5.88 -2.02
CA SER A 220 -16.34 -5.30 -1.43
C SER A 220 -15.22 -5.14 -2.47
N LYS A 221 -15.02 -6.13 -3.35
CA LYS A 221 -13.93 -6.09 -4.34
C LYS A 221 -14.20 -5.08 -5.44
N TYR A 222 -15.41 -5.07 -6.02
CA TYR A 222 -15.69 -4.36 -7.26
C TYR A 222 -16.45 -3.05 -7.04
N CYS A 223 -17.29 -2.93 -6.02
CA CYS A 223 -17.98 -1.68 -5.67
C CYS A 223 -17.13 -0.83 -4.73
N ASP A 224 -16.52 -1.44 -3.70
CA ASP A 224 -15.77 -0.72 -2.67
C ASP A 224 -14.25 -0.69 -2.90
N ALA A 225 -13.78 -1.21 -4.04
CA ALA A 225 -12.37 -1.30 -4.42
C ALA A 225 -11.47 -1.94 -3.34
N LEU A 226 -11.99 -2.91 -2.58
CA LEU A 226 -11.30 -3.55 -1.47
C LEU A 226 -10.53 -4.81 -1.94
N PRO A 227 -9.18 -4.81 -1.95
CA PRO A 227 -8.41 -5.94 -2.43
C PRO A 227 -8.61 -7.21 -1.59
N LEU A 228 -8.43 -8.38 -2.20
CA LEU A 228 -8.72 -9.68 -1.55
C LEU A 228 -7.84 -9.96 -0.32
N TYR A 229 -6.57 -9.53 -0.30
CA TYR A 229 -5.72 -9.70 0.89
C TYR A 229 -6.23 -8.85 2.07
N ARG A 230 -6.77 -7.66 1.80
CA ARG A 230 -7.36 -6.79 2.81
C ARG A 230 -8.66 -7.38 3.34
N GLN A 231 -9.48 -7.97 2.47
CA GLN A 231 -10.65 -8.74 2.86
C GLN A 231 -10.28 -9.94 3.74
N GLU A 232 -9.22 -10.67 3.40
CA GLU A 232 -8.70 -11.77 4.22
C GLU A 232 -8.32 -11.27 5.63
N ASN A 233 -7.63 -10.14 5.73
CA ASN A 233 -7.26 -9.55 7.02
C ASN A 233 -8.49 -9.08 7.83
N ILE A 234 -9.52 -8.55 7.15
CA ILE A 234 -10.80 -8.20 7.79
C ILE A 234 -11.47 -9.45 8.37
N LEU A 235 -11.57 -10.53 7.59
CA LEU A 235 -12.19 -11.78 8.04
C LEU A 235 -11.41 -12.41 9.20
N LYS A 236 -10.07 -12.37 9.17
CA LYS A 236 -9.21 -12.85 10.26
C LYS A 236 -9.52 -12.14 11.58
N ARG A 237 -9.76 -10.83 11.56
CA ARG A 237 -10.13 -10.07 12.77
C ARG A 237 -11.46 -10.53 13.39
N TYR A 238 -12.38 -11.00 12.55
CA TYR A 238 -13.64 -11.60 12.99
C TYR A 238 -13.54 -13.11 13.24
N GLY A 239 -12.33 -13.69 13.23
CA GLY A 239 -12.09 -15.12 13.44
C GLY A 239 -12.37 -16.02 12.22
N GLY A 240 -12.73 -15.43 11.07
CA GLY A 240 -12.93 -16.13 9.81
C GLY A 240 -11.61 -16.47 9.12
N SER A 241 -11.34 -17.75 8.92
CA SER A 241 -10.13 -18.24 8.23
C SER A 241 -10.41 -18.54 6.76
N VAL A 242 -10.27 -17.55 5.88
CA VAL A 242 -10.38 -17.72 4.42
C VAL A 242 -9.20 -17.05 3.73
N THR A 243 -8.47 -17.81 2.92
CA THR A 243 -7.30 -17.30 2.19
C THR A 243 -7.70 -16.49 0.97
N ARG A 244 -6.86 -15.52 0.58
CA ARG A 244 -6.97 -14.78 -0.70
C ARG A 244 -7.17 -15.72 -1.89
N THR A 245 -6.46 -16.84 -1.91
CA THR A 245 -6.51 -17.84 -2.99
C THR A 245 -7.88 -18.53 -3.03
N THR A 246 -8.45 -18.88 -1.87
CA THR A 246 -9.80 -19.43 -1.78
C THR A 246 -10.84 -18.45 -2.32
N MET A 247 -10.73 -17.16 -1.96
CA MET A 247 -11.65 -16.13 -2.47
C MET A 247 -11.51 -15.93 -3.97
N ALA A 248 -10.28 -15.79 -4.48
CA ALA A 248 -10.02 -15.63 -5.90
C ALA A 248 -10.57 -16.80 -6.73
N ASN A 249 -10.27 -18.04 -6.31
CA ASN A 249 -10.78 -19.24 -6.99
C ASN A 249 -12.31 -19.33 -6.95
N SER A 250 -12.93 -18.89 -5.84
CA SER A 250 -14.39 -18.87 -5.73
C SER A 250 -15.00 -17.83 -6.68
N LEU A 251 -14.41 -16.64 -6.81
CA LEU A 251 -14.85 -15.62 -7.75
C LEU A 251 -14.71 -16.06 -9.21
N ILE A 252 -13.61 -16.71 -9.57
CA ILE A 252 -13.40 -17.24 -10.94
C ILE A 252 -14.44 -18.31 -11.28
N ARG A 253 -14.75 -19.21 -10.34
CA ARG A 253 -15.81 -20.20 -10.56
C ARG A 253 -17.19 -19.56 -10.63
N LEU A 254 -17.41 -18.49 -9.87
CA LEU A 254 -18.68 -17.79 -9.87
C LEU A 254 -18.91 -17.01 -11.16
N SER A 255 -17.85 -16.49 -11.79
CA SER A 255 -18.01 -15.75 -13.05
C SER A 255 -18.59 -16.62 -14.18
N SER A 256 -18.27 -17.92 -14.22
CA SER A 256 -18.90 -18.83 -15.20
C SER A 256 -20.39 -19.05 -14.92
N GLU A 257 -20.78 -19.17 -13.65
CA GLU A 257 -22.19 -19.33 -13.26
C GLU A 257 -23.02 -18.05 -13.50
N LEU A 258 -22.38 -16.88 -13.43
CA LEU A 258 -23.03 -15.59 -13.71
C LEU A 258 -23.04 -15.22 -15.20
N GLN A 259 -22.38 -15.99 -16.06
CA GLN A 259 -22.30 -15.72 -17.49
C GLN A 259 -23.67 -15.57 -18.17
N PRO A 260 -24.70 -16.39 -17.87
CA PRO A 260 -26.03 -16.21 -18.46
C PRO A 260 -26.65 -14.85 -18.11
N LEU A 261 -26.43 -14.34 -16.90
CA LEU A 261 -26.92 -13.03 -16.50
C LEU A 261 -26.19 -11.91 -17.26
N ILE A 262 -24.86 -12.03 -17.42
CA ILE A 262 -24.05 -11.09 -18.20
C ILE A 262 -24.53 -11.07 -19.66
N ASN A 263 -24.88 -12.23 -20.22
CA ASN A 263 -25.41 -12.33 -21.58
C ASN A 263 -26.75 -11.62 -21.71
N LEU A 264 -27.68 -11.85 -20.78
CA LEU A 264 -28.98 -11.16 -20.76
C LEU A 264 -28.83 -9.65 -20.61
N MET A 265 -27.92 -9.18 -19.74
CA MET A 265 -27.62 -7.75 -19.61
C MET A 265 -27.11 -7.16 -20.92
N ARG A 266 -26.24 -7.88 -21.63
CA ARG A 266 -25.71 -7.46 -22.94
C ARG A 266 -26.78 -7.46 -24.02
N GLU A 267 -27.66 -8.45 -24.05
CA GLU A 267 -28.80 -8.49 -24.97
C GLU A 267 -29.73 -7.31 -24.73
N HIS A 268 -30.06 -7.04 -23.46
CA HIS A 268 -30.86 -5.88 -23.08
C HIS A 268 -30.19 -4.56 -23.49
N GLN A 269 -28.88 -4.40 -23.23
CA GLN A 269 -28.12 -3.21 -23.64
C GLN A 269 -28.16 -2.99 -25.16
N LYS A 270 -28.15 -4.06 -25.97
CA LYS A 270 -28.24 -4.00 -27.43
C LYS A 270 -29.61 -3.60 -27.97
N THR A 271 -30.65 -3.59 -27.15
CA THR A 271 -31.98 -3.08 -27.57
C THR A 271 -32.03 -1.56 -27.66
N GLY A 272 -31.06 -0.86 -27.05
CA GLY A 272 -30.99 0.60 -27.10
C GLY A 272 -30.68 1.14 -28.51
N PRO A 273 -31.27 2.27 -28.91
CA PRO A 273 -31.01 2.88 -30.23
C PRO A 273 -29.60 3.46 -30.35
N VAL A 274 -28.96 3.80 -29.22
CA VAL A 274 -27.60 4.35 -29.14
C VAL A 274 -26.90 3.70 -27.94
N ILE A 275 -25.65 3.26 -28.13
CA ILE A 275 -24.78 2.73 -27.08
C ILE A 275 -23.55 3.63 -26.98
N HIS A 276 -23.33 4.21 -25.79
CA HIS A 276 -22.10 4.93 -25.48
C HIS A 276 -21.09 3.93 -24.89
N ALA A 277 -19.84 4.04 -25.33
CA ALA A 277 -18.72 3.29 -24.79
C ALA A 277 -17.61 4.29 -24.42
N ASP A 278 -17.01 4.12 -23.25
CA ASP A 278 -15.87 4.91 -22.79
C ASP A 278 -14.68 3.98 -22.57
N GLU A 279 -13.51 4.42 -23.01
CA GLU A 279 -12.31 3.57 -23.05
C GLU A 279 -11.49 3.77 -21.78
N THR A 280 -11.40 2.72 -20.95
CA THR A 280 -10.56 2.76 -19.74
C THR A 280 -9.26 2.00 -19.98
N ARG A 281 -8.12 2.68 -19.75
CA ARG A 281 -6.78 2.07 -19.83
C ARG A 281 -6.45 1.32 -18.56
N ILE A 282 -6.06 0.05 -18.70
CA ILE A 282 -5.58 -0.81 -17.60
C ILE A 282 -4.32 -1.58 -18.01
N GLN A 283 -3.41 -1.80 -17.06
CA GLN A 283 -2.25 -2.66 -17.25
C GLN A 283 -2.60 -4.11 -16.87
N VAL A 284 -2.17 -5.09 -17.68
CA VAL A 284 -2.46 -6.51 -17.44
C VAL A 284 -1.19 -7.33 -17.60
N ILE A 285 -0.82 -8.04 -16.53
CA ILE A 285 0.50 -8.68 -16.35
C ILE A 285 0.76 -9.85 -17.33
N LYS A 286 -0.27 -10.50 -17.87
CA LYS A 286 -0.12 -11.67 -18.76
C LYS A 286 -1.00 -11.56 -20.00
N GLU A 287 -0.40 -11.27 -21.15
CA GLU A 287 -1.02 -11.42 -22.47
C GLU A 287 -0.08 -12.15 -23.42
N THR A 288 -0.64 -13.08 -24.20
CA THR A 288 0.07 -13.77 -25.27
C THR A 288 0.24 -12.83 -26.46
N SER A 289 1.18 -11.87 -26.38
CA SER A 289 1.76 -11.07 -27.49
C SER A 289 2.24 -9.66 -27.08
N LYS A 290 2.02 -9.23 -25.83
CA LYS A 290 2.36 -7.86 -25.39
C LYS A 290 3.28 -7.83 -24.16
N SER A 291 4.06 -6.75 -24.05
CA SER A 291 4.92 -6.52 -22.88
C SER A 291 4.07 -6.22 -21.63
N ILE A 292 4.63 -6.55 -20.46
CA ILE A 292 3.97 -6.41 -19.15
C ILE A 292 3.53 -4.96 -18.88
N ASN A 293 4.29 -3.98 -19.37
CA ASN A 293 4.03 -2.54 -19.19
C ASN A 293 3.15 -1.92 -20.28
N SER A 294 2.54 -2.73 -21.16
CA SER A 294 1.68 -2.19 -22.20
C SER A 294 0.28 -1.87 -21.67
N ASP A 295 -0.22 -0.69 -22.00
CA ASP A 295 -1.59 -0.29 -21.71
C ASP A 295 -2.57 -1.12 -22.57
N LYS A 296 -3.64 -1.56 -21.93
CA LYS A 296 -4.77 -2.20 -22.60
C LYS A 296 -6.05 -1.44 -22.36
N TYR A 297 -7.01 -1.71 -23.22
CA TYR A 297 -8.28 -1.00 -23.26
C TYR A 297 -9.40 -1.94 -22.83
N MET A 298 -10.16 -1.54 -21.81
CA MET A 298 -11.48 -2.09 -21.53
C MET A 298 -12.55 -1.18 -22.14
N TRP A 299 -13.48 -1.83 -22.83
CA TRP A 299 -14.69 -1.27 -23.46
C TRP A 299 -15.95 -1.85 -22.82
#